data_AF-A0A9W6XEI4-F1
#
_entry.id   AF-A0A9W6XEI4-F1
#
_cell.length_a   1.000
_cell.length_b   1.000
_cell.length_c   1.000
_cell.angle_alpha   90.00
_cell.angle_beta   90.00
_cell.angle_gamma   90.00
#
_symmetry.space_group_name_H-M   'P 1'
#
loop_
_entity.id
_entity.type
_entity.pdbx_description
1 polymer ?
#
loop_
_entity_poly.entity_id
_entity_poly.type
_entity_poly.pdbx_seq_one_letter_code
_entity_poly.pdbx_strand_id
1 'polypeptide(L)'
;MQTDKQLAASAVEKELRPRTEATMLAAMAAFKTQYQVQKDQEYKINVLVCPSEEEAAEKVDGQVLGDMDVFCHVGFLPPLRSEMVKLEVAGLPRHNAAAKDSAWVRERKAIYDRMAPDMEEVILMDPATRHLLEGSQTNFYAIQDGAVYTAEEGILKGTVRSLVLEVCADNGIPVKLLPPSLDDVEKWQGCFISSTSRLVLGAKSLEYEHPETKKALTQAFPPHPILDHVTTSVRNSVIGKSTEVFK
;
A
#
# COMPACT_ATOMS: atom_id res chain seq x y z
N MET A 1 4.34 -42.35 5.60
CA MET A 1 5.00 -41.32 4.77
C MET A 1 4.40 -39.97 5.14
N GLN A 2 4.94 -39.33 6.17
CA GLN A 2 4.70 -37.91 6.43
C GLN A 2 5.53 -37.16 5.40
N THR A 3 4.89 -36.72 4.32
CA THR A 3 5.45 -35.68 3.46
C THR A 3 5.46 -34.41 4.27
N ASP A 4 6.65 -33.88 4.54
CA ASP A 4 6.87 -32.58 5.15
C ASP A 4 5.96 -31.53 4.50
N LYS A 5 4.96 -31.09 5.26
CA LYS A 5 3.95 -30.07 4.91
C LYS A 5 4.61 -28.68 4.94
N GLN A 6 5.58 -28.45 4.07
CA GLN A 6 6.19 -27.14 3.91
C GLN A 6 5.30 -26.28 3.00
N LEU A 7 5.08 -25.01 3.36
CA LEU A 7 4.49 -23.97 2.50
C LEU A 7 5.39 -23.76 1.27
N ALA A 8 5.31 -24.66 0.30
CA ALA A 8 6.02 -24.57 -0.96
C ALA A 8 5.17 -23.79 -1.97
N ALA A 9 5.81 -23.03 -2.87
CA ALA A 9 5.12 -22.33 -3.95
C ALA A 9 4.21 -23.27 -4.76
N SER A 10 4.65 -24.51 -4.99
CA SER A 10 3.85 -25.53 -5.67
C SER A 10 2.57 -25.92 -4.93
N ALA A 11 2.54 -25.84 -3.60
CA ALA A 11 1.36 -26.14 -2.81
C ALA A 11 0.35 -24.99 -2.85
N VAL A 12 0.84 -23.74 -2.81
CA VAL A 12 0.00 -22.54 -3.04
C VAL A 12 -0.69 -22.61 -4.41
N GLU A 13 0.07 -22.95 -5.45
CA GLU A 13 -0.44 -23.09 -6.81
C GLU A 13 -1.47 -24.21 -6.98
N LYS A 14 -1.28 -25.35 -6.31
CA LYS A 14 -2.16 -26.52 -6.46
C LYS A 14 -3.41 -26.45 -5.58
N GLU A 15 -3.28 -25.93 -4.36
CA GLU A 15 -4.34 -26.01 -3.35
C GLU A 15 -5.10 -24.68 -3.22
N LEU A 16 -4.38 -23.55 -3.15
CA LEU A 16 -4.97 -22.26 -2.82
C LEU A 16 -5.46 -21.49 -4.06
N ARG A 17 -4.72 -21.55 -5.19
CA ARG A 17 -5.07 -20.82 -6.41
C ARG A 17 -6.46 -21.20 -6.95
N PRO A 18 -6.81 -22.49 -7.15
CA PRO A 18 -8.12 -22.85 -7.71
C PRO A 18 -9.28 -22.37 -6.82
N ARG A 19 -9.10 -22.44 -5.50
CA ARG A 19 -10.08 -21.97 -4.51
C ARG A 19 -10.21 -20.44 -4.54
N THR A 20 -9.09 -19.74 -4.63
CA THR A 20 -9.07 -18.27 -4.77
C THR A 20 -9.81 -17.81 -6.02
N GLU A 21 -9.53 -18.44 -7.17
CA GLU A 21 -10.20 -18.13 -8.43
C GLU A 21 -11.69 -18.42 -8.36
N ALA A 22 -12.09 -19.58 -7.83
CA ALA A 22 -13.51 -19.92 -7.65
C ALA A 22 -14.24 -18.93 -6.72
N THR A 23 -13.63 -18.55 -5.58
CA THR A 23 -14.20 -17.57 -4.65
C THR A 23 -14.31 -16.19 -5.29
N MET A 24 -13.30 -15.75 -6.04
CA MET A 24 -13.35 -14.47 -6.78
C MET A 24 -14.48 -14.46 -7.81
N LEU A 25 -14.60 -15.52 -8.62
CA LEU A 25 -15.68 -15.65 -9.60
C LEU A 25 -17.07 -15.61 -8.95
N ALA A 26 -17.24 -16.34 -7.84
CA ALA A 26 -18.49 -16.36 -7.08
C ALA A 26 -18.85 -14.97 -6.52
N ALA A 27 -17.87 -14.27 -5.92
CA ALA A 27 -18.07 -12.92 -5.39
C ALA A 27 -18.38 -11.89 -6.49
N MET A 28 -17.70 -11.97 -7.64
CA MET A 28 -17.97 -11.13 -8.79
C MET A 28 -19.36 -11.38 -9.38
N ALA A 29 -19.77 -12.65 -9.51
CA ALA A 29 -21.11 -13.01 -9.98
C ALA A 29 -22.20 -12.48 -9.02
N ALA A 30 -22.03 -12.67 -7.71
CA ALA A 30 -22.96 -12.15 -6.71
C ALA A 30 -23.03 -10.61 -6.72
N PHE A 31 -21.89 -9.93 -6.91
CA PHE A 31 -21.88 -8.47 -7.04
C PHE A 31 -22.67 -8.00 -8.26
N LYS A 32 -22.49 -8.65 -9.42
CA LYS A 32 -23.19 -8.32 -10.67
C LYS A 32 -24.72 -8.52 -10.58
N THR A 33 -25.21 -9.47 -9.77
CA THR A 33 -26.65 -9.66 -9.59
C THR A 33 -27.28 -8.61 -8.69
N GLN A 34 -26.53 -8.06 -7.73
CA GLN A 34 -27.01 -7.09 -6.76
C GLN A 34 -26.86 -5.63 -7.24
N TYR A 35 -25.83 -5.36 -8.05
CA TYR A 35 -25.46 -4.01 -8.44
C TYR A 35 -25.38 -3.83 -9.95
N GLN A 36 -25.77 -2.65 -10.43
CA GLN A 36 -25.59 -2.29 -11.83
C GLN A 36 -24.10 -2.06 -12.11
N VAL A 37 -23.52 -2.88 -12.98
CA VAL A 37 -22.14 -2.74 -13.46
C VAL A 37 -22.09 -1.77 -14.65
N GLN A 38 -21.00 -1.01 -14.77
CA GLN A 38 -20.81 -0.01 -15.82
C GLN A 38 -19.41 -0.15 -16.42
N LYS A 39 -19.28 0.19 -17.71
CA LYS A 39 -18.04 0.01 -18.47
C LYS A 39 -16.86 0.83 -17.93
N ASP A 40 -17.12 2.06 -17.49
CA ASP A 40 -16.08 2.99 -17.04
C ASP A 40 -15.95 3.02 -15.49
N GLN A 41 -16.54 2.04 -14.81
CA GLN A 41 -16.49 1.93 -13.35
C GLN A 41 -15.34 1.03 -12.93
N GLU A 42 -14.50 1.53 -12.01
CA GLU A 42 -13.47 0.71 -11.38
C GLU A 42 -14.03 -0.05 -10.17
N TYR A 43 -13.52 -1.26 -9.94
CA TYR A 43 -13.94 -2.14 -8.86
C TYR A 43 -12.76 -2.49 -7.96
N LYS A 44 -13.03 -2.59 -6.67
CA LYS A 44 -12.09 -3.04 -5.66
C LYS A 44 -12.37 -4.49 -5.31
N ILE A 45 -11.38 -5.36 -5.52
CA ILE A 45 -11.42 -6.76 -5.12
C ILE A 45 -10.49 -6.95 -3.92
N ASN A 46 -11.02 -7.44 -2.80
CA ASN A 46 -10.23 -7.80 -1.63
C ASN A 46 -10.32 -9.30 -1.43
N VAL A 47 -9.17 -9.97 -1.40
CA VAL A 47 -9.06 -11.39 -1.09
C VAL A 47 -8.37 -11.52 0.27
N LEU A 48 -8.95 -12.34 1.15
CA LEU A 48 -8.38 -12.70 2.45
C LEU A 48 -8.27 -14.21 2.52
N VAL A 49 -7.12 -14.69 2.98
CA VAL A 49 -6.87 -16.09 3.26
C VAL A 49 -6.57 -16.20 4.75
N CYS A 50 -7.29 -17.07 5.46
CA CYS A 50 -7.10 -17.29 6.89
C CYS A 50 -7.37 -18.75 7.27
N PRO A 51 -6.92 -19.23 8.43
CA PRO A 51 -7.28 -20.55 8.92
C PRO A 51 -8.80 -20.69 9.03
N SER A 52 -9.32 -21.89 8.74
CA SER A 52 -10.73 -22.21 8.93
C SER A 52 -11.14 -22.15 10.42
N GLU A 53 -12.40 -21.81 10.67
CA GLU A 53 -12.93 -21.66 12.04
C GLU A 53 -12.81 -22.95 12.87
N GLU A 54 -12.88 -24.12 12.23
CA GLU A 54 -12.80 -25.44 12.89
C GLU A 54 -11.42 -25.70 13.51
N GLU A 55 -10.33 -25.17 12.93
CA GLU A 55 -8.96 -25.37 13.43
C GLU A 55 -8.40 -24.18 14.21
N ALA A 56 -9.02 -22.99 14.15
CA ALA A 56 -8.62 -21.87 15.01
C ALA A 56 -8.73 -22.21 16.52
N ALA A 57 -9.55 -23.22 16.87
CA ALA A 57 -9.74 -23.74 18.21
C ALA A 57 -8.70 -24.79 18.64
N GLU A 58 -8.02 -25.47 17.72
CA GLU A 58 -7.04 -26.52 18.01
C GLU A 58 -5.64 -26.07 17.54
N LYS A 59 -4.73 -25.82 18.48
CA LYS A 59 -3.31 -25.53 18.17
C LYS A 59 -2.63 -26.81 17.67
N VAL A 60 -2.90 -27.21 16.44
CA VAL A 60 -2.24 -28.35 15.81
C VAL A 60 -0.98 -27.87 15.08
N ASP A 61 0.13 -28.54 15.38
CA ASP A 61 1.41 -28.31 14.71
C ASP A 61 1.31 -28.84 13.27
N GLY A 62 1.49 -27.96 12.28
CA GLY A 62 1.46 -28.30 10.84
C GLY A 62 0.17 -27.97 10.08
N GLN A 63 -0.32 -26.73 10.19
CA GLN A 63 -1.40 -26.17 9.35
C GLN A 63 -1.17 -26.46 7.85
N VAL A 64 -2.16 -27.05 7.19
CA VAL A 64 -2.12 -27.33 5.74
C VAL A 64 -2.83 -26.20 4.99
N LEU A 65 -2.37 -25.89 3.78
CA LEU A 65 -3.04 -24.92 2.90
C LEU A 65 -4.50 -25.33 2.59
N GLY A 66 -4.80 -26.62 2.58
CA GLY A 66 -6.16 -27.18 2.47
C GLY A 66 -7.13 -26.66 3.54
N ASP A 67 -6.64 -26.34 4.74
CA ASP A 67 -7.47 -26.03 5.91
C ASP A 67 -7.70 -24.50 6.08
N MET A 68 -7.33 -23.72 5.07
CA MET A 68 -7.49 -22.27 5.02
C MET A 68 -8.79 -21.88 4.32
N ASP A 69 -9.57 -20.95 4.85
CA ASP A 69 -10.67 -20.32 4.15
C ASP A 69 -10.20 -19.18 3.23
N VAL A 70 -10.94 -18.99 2.14
CA VAL A 70 -10.72 -17.88 1.21
C VAL A 70 -11.98 -17.03 1.13
N PHE A 71 -11.86 -15.77 1.52
CA PHE A 71 -12.92 -14.78 1.44
C PHE A 71 -12.62 -13.77 0.33
N CYS A 72 -13.64 -13.39 -0.43
CA CYS A 72 -13.53 -12.34 -1.43
C CYS A 72 -14.67 -11.33 -1.29
N HIS A 73 -14.30 -10.05 -1.23
CA HIS A 73 -15.25 -8.94 -1.27
C HIS A 73 -15.00 -8.09 -2.51
N VAL A 74 -16.04 -7.91 -3.32
CA VAL A 74 -16.06 -7.02 -4.48
C VAL A 74 -16.88 -5.79 -4.12
N GLY A 75 -16.33 -4.61 -4.41
CA GLY A 75 -17.04 -3.34 -4.20
C GLY A 75 -16.67 -2.33 -5.27
N PHE A 76 -17.38 -1.20 -5.28
CA PHE A 76 -16.99 -0.05 -6.10
C PHE A 76 -15.66 0.53 -5.60
N LEU A 77 -14.76 0.84 -6.51
CA LEU A 77 -13.62 1.68 -6.20
C LEU A 77 -14.05 3.15 -6.32
N PRO A 78 -13.92 3.96 -5.25
CA PRO A 78 -14.24 5.38 -5.33
C PRO A 78 -13.36 6.10 -6.36
N PRO A 79 -13.84 7.21 -6.95
CA PRO A 79 -13.03 8.03 -7.83
C PRO A 79 -11.73 8.49 -7.15
N LEU A 80 -10.66 8.56 -7.94
CA LEU A 80 -9.39 9.09 -7.47
C LEU A 80 -9.53 10.57 -7.12
N ARG A 81 -8.96 10.96 -5.98
CA ARG A 81 -8.78 12.37 -5.63
C ARG A 81 -7.52 12.91 -6.29
N SER A 82 -7.52 14.20 -6.63
CA SER A 82 -6.37 14.92 -7.17
C SER A 82 -5.81 15.98 -6.22
N GLU A 83 -6.54 16.31 -5.15
CA GLU A 83 -6.10 17.33 -4.20
C GLU A 83 -4.92 16.84 -3.37
N MET A 84 -3.97 17.75 -3.13
CA MET A 84 -2.82 17.46 -2.28
C MET A 84 -3.24 17.36 -0.81
N VAL A 85 -2.72 16.33 -0.13
CA VAL A 85 -3.16 15.94 1.22
C VAL A 85 -2.17 16.32 2.32
N LYS A 86 -2.61 16.23 3.58
CA LYS A 86 -1.70 16.33 4.73
C LYS A 86 -1.24 14.94 5.16
N LEU A 87 0.04 14.82 5.48
CA LEU A 87 0.65 13.62 6.02
C LEU A 87 1.23 13.93 7.41
N GLU A 88 1.33 12.92 8.25
CA GLU A 88 1.93 13.03 9.59
C GLU A 88 3.01 11.96 9.77
N VAL A 89 4.15 12.30 10.34
CA VAL A 89 5.16 11.32 10.76
C VAL A 89 4.76 10.77 12.12
N ALA A 90 4.36 9.49 12.14
CA ALA A 90 3.98 8.82 13.37
C ALA A 90 4.15 7.30 13.26
N GLY A 91 4.47 6.67 14.39
CA GLY A 91 4.62 5.21 14.47
C GLY A 91 6.02 4.71 14.08
N LEU A 92 6.20 3.41 14.27
CA LEU A 92 7.45 2.68 14.03
C LEU A 92 7.35 1.86 12.74
N PRO A 93 8.49 1.47 12.13
CA PRO A 93 8.51 0.50 11.05
C PRO A 93 7.75 -0.77 11.40
N ARG A 94 7.12 -1.38 10.40
CA ARG A 94 6.43 -2.67 10.56
C ARG A 94 7.43 -3.74 10.97
N HIS A 95 7.04 -4.60 11.91
CA HIS A 95 7.88 -5.72 12.32
C HIS A 95 8.11 -6.73 11.16
N ASN A 96 7.05 -7.00 10.38
CA ASN A 96 7.11 -7.82 9.18
C ASN A 96 6.58 -7.04 7.97
N ALA A 97 7.39 -6.14 7.43
CA ALA A 97 6.99 -5.27 6.33
C ALA A 97 6.74 -6.04 5.01
N ALA A 98 7.44 -7.16 4.80
CA ALA A 98 7.33 -7.96 3.58
C ALA A 98 5.97 -8.65 3.42
N ALA A 99 5.26 -8.91 4.53
CA ALA A 99 3.94 -9.55 4.51
C ALA A 99 2.81 -8.52 4.43
N LYS A 100 1.80 -8.82 3.60
CA LYS A 100 0.53 -8.09 3.54
C LYS A 100 -0.56 -8.83 4.34
N ASP A 101 -0.34 -8.98 5.63
CA ASP A 101 -1.25 -9.67 6.53
C ASP A 101 -2.18 -8.72 7.30
N SER A 102 -3.18 -9.32 7.97
CA SER A 102 -4.17 -8.59 8.78
C SER A 102 -3.71 -8.27 10.21
N ALA A 103 -2.57 -8.80 10.67
CA ALA A 103 -2.02 -8.42 11.98
C ALA A 103 -1.69 -6.94 12.02
N TRP A 104 -1.23 -6.39 10.89
CA TRP A 104 -0.98 -4.96 10.73
C TRP A 104 -2.21 -4.07 11.01
N VAL A 105 -3.43 -4.55 10.75
CA VAL A 105 -4.66 -3.80 11.07
C VAL A 105 -4.80 -3.58 12.57
N ARG A 106 -4.42 -4.59 13.38
CA ARG A 106 -4.41 -4.48 14.84
C ARG A 106 -3.27 -3.60 15.34
N GLU A 107 -2.07 -3.79 14.79
CA GLU A 107 -0.86 -3.07 15.18
C GLU A 107 -0.97 -1.55 14.95
N ARG A 108 -1.54 -1.15 13.81
CA ARG A 108 -1.66 0.28 13.47
C ARG A 108 -2.85 0.99 14.10
N LYS A 109 -3.76 0.25 14.77
CA LYS A 109 -5.01 0.81 15.31
C LYS A 109 -4.76 2.02 16.21
N ALA A 110 -3.83 1.90 17.17
CA ALA A 110 -3.55 2.97 18.11
C ALA A 110 -2.98 4.23 17.43
N ILE A 111 -2.30 4.08 16.29
CA ILE A 111 -1.78 5.21 15.52
C ILE A 111 -2.94 5.93 14.84
N TYR A 112 -3.85 5.18 14.20
CA TYR A 112 -5.02 5.73 13.52
C TYR A 112 -6.02 6.37 14.48
N ASP A 113 -6.20 5.81 15.67
CA ASP A 113 -7.08 6.38 16.69
C ASP A 113 -6.60 7.77 17.17
N ARG A 114 -5.31 8.09 17.01
CA ARG A 114 -4.71 9.39 17.37
C ARG A 114 -4.54 10.35 16.19
N MET A 115 -4.57 9.83 14.96
CA MET A 115 -4.38 10.61 13.74
C MET A 115 -5.46 11.69 13.63
N ALA A 116 -5.05 12.92 13.37
CA ALA A 116 -6.00 14.03 13.23
C ALA A 116 -6.95 13.77 12.04
N PRO A 117 -8.25 14.14 12.12
CA PRO A 117 -9.23 13.82 11.08
C PRO A 117 -8.91 14.38 9.68
N ASP A 118 -8.10 15.43 9.59
CA ASP A 118 -7.69 16.05 8.32
C ASP A 118 -6.36 15.52 7.77
N MET A 119 -5.73 14.56 8.47
CA MET A 119 -4.60 13.79 7.95
C MET A 119 -5.07 12.67 7.06
N GLU A 120 -4.37 12.49 5.94
CA GLU A 120 -4.68 11.40 5.01
C GLU A 120 -4.02 10.09 5.42
N GLU A 121 -2.79 10.16 5.91
CA GLU A 121 -1.97 8.99 6.19
C GLU A 121 -0.82 9.35 7.14
N VAL A 122 -0.41 8.34 7.91
CA VAL A 122 0.80 8.42 8.74
C VAL A 122 1.99 7.79 8.02
N ILE A 123 3.17 8.40 8.16
CA ILE A 123 4.45 7.93 7.62
C ILE A 123 5.28 7.35 8.75
N LEU A 124 5.63 6.06 8.61
CA LEU A 124 6.37 5.30 9.60
C LEU A 124 7.86 5.66 9.51
N MET A 125 8.45 5.96 10.67
CA MET A 125 9.83 6.41 10.78
C MET A 125 10.62 5.51 11.72
N ASP A 126 11.82 5.11 11.32
CA ASP A 126 12.80 4.56 12.25
C ASP A 126 13.33 5.68 13.17
N PRO A 127 13.09 5.64 14.48
CA PRO A 127 13.52 6.71 15.39
C PRO A 127 15.04 6.80 15.55
N ALA A 128 15.79 5.72 15.31
CA ALA A 128 17.24 5.71 15.47
C ALA A 128 17.95 6.40 14.30
N THR A 129 17.46 6.17 13.08
CA THR A 129 18.05 6.72 11.84
C THR A 129 17.30 7.92 11.28
N ARG A 130 16.07 8.16 11.76
CA ARG A 130 15.13 9.17 11.25
C ARG A 130 14.76 8.98 9.78
N HIS A 131 14.95 7.76 9.27
CA HIS A 131 14.51 7.35 7.94
C HIS A 131 13.01 7.10 7.90
N LEU A 132 12.36 7.65 6.87
CA LEU A 132 10.95 7.44 6.59
C LEU A 132 10.81 6.31 5.57
N LEU A 133 10.16 5.22 5.96
CA LEU A 133 10.13 3.99 5.17
C LEU A 133 8.91 3.93 4.25
N GLU A 134 7.73 3.84 4.86
CA GLU A 134 6.45 3.73 4.16
C GLU A 134 5.35 4.39 5.00
N GLY A 135 4.20 4.65 4.40
CA GLY A 135 3.01 4.97 5.18
C GLY A 135 2.36 3.71 5.75
N SER A 136 1.40 3.85 6.65
CA SER A 136 0.77 2.66 7.23
C SER A 136 0.00 1.82 6.19
N GLN A 137 -0.44 2.42 5.08
CA GLN A 137 -1.11 1.69 3.99
C GLN A 137 -0.57 2.05 2.61
N THR A 138 0.57 2.73 2.54
CA THR A 138 1.12 3.28 1.31
C THR A 138 2.62 3.15 1.28
N ASN A 139 3.21 3.18 0.08
CA ASN A 139 4.63 3.51 -0.02
C ASN A 139 4.81 5.04 0.04
N PHE A 140 5.98 5.49 0.50
CA PHE A 140 6.30 6.91 0.68
C PHE A 140 7.46 7.34 -0.22
N TYR A 141 7.42 8.60 -0.65
CA TYR A 141 8.40 9.17 -1.57
C TYR A 141 8.66 10.64 -1.21
N ALA A 142 9.92 11.05 -1.35
CA ALA A 142 10.31 12.46 -1.33
C ALA A 142 10.94 12.85 -2.68
N ILE A 143 10.77 14.10 -3.08
CA ILE A 143 11.43 14.69 -4.24
C ILE A 143 12.50 15.63 -3.71
N GLN A 144 13.75 15.38 -4.07
CA GLN A 144 14.88 16.21 -3.66
C GLN A 144 15.87 16.30 -4.81
N ASP A 145 16.33 17.51 -5.14
CA ASP A 145 17.27 17.80 -6.21
C ASP A 145 16.88 17.15 -7.56
N GLY A 146 15.59 17.15 -7.87
CA GLY A 146 15.04 16.55 -9.09
C GLY A 146 15.01 15.01 -9.11
N ALA A 147 15.36 14.34 -8.01
CA ALA A 147 15.31 12.89 -7.87
C ALA A 147 14.18 12.44 -6.94
N VAL A 148 13.62 11.26 -7.19
CA VAL A 148 12.62 10.60 -6.34
C VAL A 148 13.32 9.63 -5.39
N TYR A 149 13.16 9.85 -4.08
CA TYR A 149 13.67 9.00 -3.02
C TYR A 149 12.56 8.10 -2.49
N THR A 150 12.83 6.82 -2.31
CA THR A 150 11.91 5.88 -1.65
C THR A 150 12.70 4.74 -1.03
N ALA A 151 12.20 4.20 0.09
CA ALA A 151 12.81 3.04 0.71
C ALA A 151 12.81 1.84 -0.25
N GLU A 152 13.87 1.02 -0.18
CA GLU A 152 13.95 -0.26 -0.89
C GLU A 152 13.67 -1.44 0.03
N GLU A 153 14.17 -1.36 1.26
CA GLU A 153 14.07 -2.40 2.27
C GLU A 153 13.24 -1.93 3.47
N GLY A 154 12.74 -2.88 4.26
CA GLY A 154 11.91 -2.58 5.43
C GLY A 154 10.51 -2.06 5.09
N ILE A 155 10.02 -2.31 3.88
CA ILE A 155 8.71 -1.88 3.39
C ILE A 155 7.96 -3.01 2.68
N LEU A 156 6.65 -2.84 2.51
CA LEU A 156 5.86 -3.65 1.60
C LEU A 156 6.07 -3.15 0.17
N LYS A 157 6.64 -3.96 -0.72
CA LYS A 157 6.87 -3.59 -2.14
C LYS A 157 5.54 -3.57 -2.91
N GLY A 158 4.84 -2.43 -2.85
CA GLY A 158 3.52 -2.26 -3.45
C GLY A 158 3.50 -2.34 -4.98
N THR A 159 2.37 -2.75 -5.55
CA THR A 159 2.19 -2.85 -7.01
C THR A 159 2.23 -1.47 -7.68
N VAL A 160 1.58 -0.47 -7.10
CA VAL A 160 1.65 0.92 -7.61
C VAL A 160 3.06 1.51 -7.45
N ARG A 161 3.80 1.13 -6.40
CA ARG A 161 5.22 1.50 -6.29
C ARG A 161 6.04 0.99 -7.48
N SER A 162 5.80 -0.25 -7.90
CA SER A 162 6.48 -0.81 -9.07
C SER A 162 6.19 0.02 -10.33
N LEU A 163 4.94 0.48 -10.51
CA LEU A 163 4.56 1.39 -11.60
C LEU A 163 5.22 2.77 -11.48
N VAL A 164 5.34 3.33 -10.27
CA VAL A 164 6.05 4.60 -10.04
C VAL A 164 7.52 4.48 -10.46
N LEU A 165 8.18 3.38 -10.08
CA LEU A 165 9.58 3.13 -10.44
C LEU A 165 9.77 2.95 -11.95
N GLU A 166 8.90 2.17 -12.60
CA GLU A 166 8.86 1.98 -14.06
C GLU A 166 8.70 3.33 -14.79
N VAL A 167 7.69 4.10 -14.39
CA VAL A 167 7.42 5.43 -14.95
C VAL A 167 8.60 6.38 -14.75
N CYS A 168 9.24 6.39 -13.59
CA CYS A 168 10.41 7.24 -13.37
C CYS A 168 11.56 6.85 -14.30
N ALA A 169 11.82 5.55 -14.47
CA ALA A 169 12.86 5.05 -15.36
C ALA A 169 12.57 5.44 -16.83
N ASP A 170 11.35 5.20 -17.31
CA ASP A 170 10.93 5.48 -18.70
C ASP A 170 10.99 6.97 -19.05
N ASN A 171 10.83 7.83 -18.05
CA ASN A 171 10.81 9.29 -18.21
C ASN A 171 12.13 9.97 -17.82
N GLY A 172 13.18 9.19 -17.53
CA GLY A 172 14.49 9.73 -17.16
C GLY A 172 14.50 10.50 -15.83
N ILE A 173 13.54 10.23 -14.94
CA ILE A 173 13.48 10.80 -13.59
C ILE A 173 14.40 9.97 -12.70
N PRO A 174 15.49 10.54 -12.13
CA PRO A 174 16.39 9.78 -11.27
C PRO A 174 15.66 9.24 -10.03
N VAL A 175 15.84 7.96 -9.74
CA VAL A 175 15.33 7.33 -8.52
C VAL A 175 16.49 6.96 -7.59
N LYS A 176 16.32 7.25 -6.31
CA LYS A 176 17.20 6.80 -5.23
C LYS A 176 16.44 5.80 -4.38
N LEU A 177 16.85 4.53 -4.44
CA LEU A 177 16.31 3.41 -3.67
C LEU A 177 16.87 3.41 -2.24
N LEU A 178 16.71 4.54 -1.57
CA LEU A 178 17.13 4.81 -0.20
C LEU A 178 15.99 5.57 0.49
N PRO A 179 15.67 5.25 1.76
CA PRO A 179 14.63 5.96 2.48
C PRO A 179 15.00 7.44 2.64
N PRO A 180 14.08 8.37 2.39
CA PRO A 180 14.34 9.78 2.66
C PRO A 180 14.47 10.02 4.17
N SER A 181 15.46 10.83 4.58
CA SER A 181 15.69 11.17 5.99
C SER A 181 14.87 12.39 6.38
N LEU A 182 14.20 12.33 7.54
CA LEU A 182 13.50 13.48 8.11
C LEU A 182 14.46 14.64 8.44
N ASP A 183 15.76 14.38 8.61
CA ASP A 183 16.77 15.43 8.82
C ASP A 183 17.01 16.28 7.56
N ASP A 184 16.62 15.77 6.39
CA ASP A 184 16.74 16.48 5.11
C ASP A 184 15.42 17.10 4.65
N VAL A 185 14.37 17.09 5.49
CA VAL A 185 13.00 17.49 5.10
C VAL A 185 12.91 18.91 4.52
N GLU A 186 13.77 19.82 4.96
CA GLU A 186 13.84 21.20 4.45
C GLU A 186 14.36 21.29 3.01
N LYS A 187 15.08 20.26 2.54
CA LYS A 187 15.62 20.16 1.17
C LYS A 187 14.59 19.59 0.19
N TRP A 188 13.50 19.01 0.69
CA TRP A 188 12.53 18.36 -0.17
C TRP A 188 11.68 19.39 -0.91
N GLN A 189 11.54 19.15 -2.22
CA GLN A 189 10.74 19.96 -3.11
C GLN A 189 9.27 19.49 -3.14
N GLY A 190 9.01 18.29 -2.63
CA GLY A 190 7.68 17.69 -2.50
C GLY A 190 7.75 16.29 -1.91
N CYS A 191 6.62 15.76 -1.45
CA CYS A 191 6.50 14.34 -1.11
C CYS A 191 5.13 13.80 -1.53
N PHE A 192 5.03 12.49 -1.66
CA PHE A 192 3.82 11.82 -2.09
C PHE A 192 3.75 10.39 -1.54
N ILE A 193 2.56 9.81 -1.63
CA ILE A 193 2.30 8.41 -1.26
C ILE A 193 1.74 7.63 -2.44
N SER A 194 1.88 6.31 -2.41
CA SER A 194 1.25 5.44 -3.39
C SER A 194 0.55 4.21 -2.81
N SER A 195 -0.64 3.89 -3.33
CA SER A 195 -1.37 2.65 -3.02
C SER A 195 -2.41 2.32 -4.09
N THR A 196 -2.90 1.09 -4.15
CA THR A 196 -3.92 0.66 -5.12
C THR A 196 -5.16 1.56 -5.13
N SER A 197 -5.65 1.99 -3.96
CA SER A 197 -6.87 2.79 -3.86
C SER A 197 -6.68 4.28 -4.12
N ARG A 198 -5.44 4.78 -4.13
CA ARG A 198 -5.12 6.21 -4.25
C ARG A 198 -4.28 6.53 -5.48
N LEU A 199 -3.75 5.51 -6.16
CA LEU A 199 -2.63 5.62 -7.08
C LEU A 199 -1.52 6.48 -6.47
N VAL A 200 -1.06 7.53 -7.17
CA VAL A 200 -0.11 8.53 -6.66
C VAL A 200 -0.91 9.69 -6.08
N LEU A 201 -0.64 10.05 -4.83
CA LEU A 201 -1.30 11.16 -4.16
C LEU A 201 -0.24 12.08 -3.52
N GLY A 202 -0.20 13.32 -4.01
CA GLY A 202 0.71 14.36 -3.56
C GLY A 202 0.38 14.90 -2.18
N ALA A 203 1.38 15.30 -1.40
CA ALA A 203 1.18 15.92 -0.10
C ALA A 203 1.49 17.41 -0.14
N LYS A 204 0.58 18.24 0.40
CA LYS A 204 0.78 19.69 0.60
C LYS A 204 1.54 19.99 1.87
N SER A 205 1.54 19.07 2.83
CA SER A 205 2.32 19.21 4.05
C SER A 205 2.67 17.88 4.69
N LEU A 206 3.80 17.86 5.39
CA LEU A 206 4.21 16.80 6.31
C LEU A 206 4.33 17.40 7.70
N GLU A 207 3.55 16.90 8.64
CA GLU A 207 3.62 17.23 10.07
C GLU A 207 4.51 16.22 10.79
N TYR A 208 5.38 16.70 11.69
CA TYR A 208 6.33 15.85 12.42
C TYR A 208 6.77 16.50 13.73
N GLU A 209 7.27 15.70 14.66
CA GLU A 209 7.85 16.23 15.90
C GLU A 209 9.33 16.59 15.74
N HIS A 210 9.72 17.75 16.27
CA HIS A 210 11.13 18.11 16.42
C HIS A 210 11.85 17.05 17.28
N PRO A 211 13.02 16.53 16.86
CA PRO A 211 13.69 15.39 17.52
C PRO A 211 13.91 15.63 19.02
N GLU A 212 14.45 16.80 19.37
CA GLU A 212 14.79 17.17 20.76
C GLU A 212 13.62 17.78 21.52
N THR A 213 13.03 18.86 20.98
CA THR A 213 12.03 19.66 21.71
C THR A 213 10.62 19.07 21.73
N LYS A 214 10.34 18.04 20.92
CA LYS A 214 9.01 17.44 20.72
C LYS A 214 7.92 18.43 20.28
N LYS A 215 8.31 19.61 19.80
CA LYS A 215 7.38 20.56 19.20
C LYS A 215 6.90 20.03 17.86
N ALA A 216 5.62 20.18 17.60
CA ALA A 216 5.06 19.93 16.26
C ALA A 216 5.65 20.94 15.26
N LEU A 217 6.08 20.42 14.12
CA LEU A 217 6.59 21.15 12.97
C LEU A 217 5.79 20.75 11.73
N THR A 218 5.77 21.65 10.75
CA THR A 218 5.09 21.43 9.48
C THR A 218 6.00 21.85 8.36
N GLN A 219 6.35 20.91 7.47
CA GLN A 219 6.95 21.23 6.19
C GLN A 219 5.82 21.37 5.17
N ALA A 220 5.74 22.52 4.49
CA ALA A 220 4.79 22.73 3.39
C ALA A 220 5.46 22.45 2.04
N PHE A 221 4.68 21.95 1.08
CA PHE A 221 5.14 21.64 -0.27
C PHE A 221 4.24 22.31 -1.30
N PRO A 222 4.80 23.14 -2.21
CA PRO A 222 4.05 23.62 -3.36
C PRO A 222 3.83 22.49 -4.39
N PRO A 223 2.91 22.67 -5.35
CA PRO A 223 2.84 21.79 -6.53
C PRO A 223 4.21 21.68 -7.22
N HIS A 224 4.57 20.49 -7.67
CA HIS A 224 5.89 20.19 -8.20
C HIS A 224 5.81 19.46 -9.55
N PRO A 225 6.52 19.91 -10.61
CA PRO A 225 6.40 19.33 -11.95
C PRO A 225 6.70 17.82 -12.03
N ILE A 226 7.68 17.33 -11.27
CA ILE A 226 7.98 15.89 -11.21
C ILE A 226 6.80 15.11 -10.63
N LEU A 227 6.15 15.64 -9.59
CA LEU A 227 4.99 14.98 -8.97
C LEU A 227 3.82 14.95 -9.95
N ASP A 228 3.56 16.05 -10.66
CA ASP A 228 2.49 16.12 -11.67
C ASP A 228 2.75 15.12 -12.81
N HIS A 229 4.01 15.02 -13.26
CA HIS A 229 4.43 14.10 -14.31
C HIS A 229 4.29 12.64 -13.90
N VAL A 230 4.76 12.28 -12.70
CA VAL A 230 4.64 10.92 -12.14
C VAL A 230 3.17 10.56 -11.96
N THR A 231 2.36 11.48 -11.41
CA THR A 231 0.92 11.26 -11.19
C THR A 231 0.20 10.97 -12.50
N THR A 232 0.46 11.78 -13.54
CA THR A 232 -0.16 11.64 -14.86
C THR A 232 0.29 10.35 -15.55
N SER A 233 1.59 10.06 -15.53
CA SER A 233 2.18 8.91 -16.20
C SER A 233 1.77 7.58 -15.56
N VAL A 234 1.71 7.52 -14.21
CA VAL A 234 1.19 6.32 -13.51
C VAL A 234 -0.28 6.11 -13.83
N ARG A 235 -1.10 7.17 -13.85
CA ARG A 235 -2.52 7.06 -14.23
C ARG A 235 -2.68 6.51 -15.65
N ASN A 236 -1.92 7.04 -16.60
CA ASN A 236 -1.93 6.56 -17.98
C ASN A 236 -1.49 5.09 -18.07
N SER A 237 -0.46 4.69 -17.32
CA SER A 237 -0.02 3.30 -17.27
C SER A 237 -1.10 2.37 -16.71
N VAL A 238 -1.84 2.79 -15.68
CA VAL A 238 -2.93 1.98 -15.10
C VAL A 238 -4.06 1.81 -16.11
N ILE A 239 -4.49 2.90 -16.76
CA ILE A 239 -5.55 2.85 -17.79
C ILE A 239 -5.11 1.95 -18.95
N GLY A 240 -3.88 2.11 -19.45
CA GLY A 240 -3.35 1.31 -20.55
C GLY A 240 -3.16 -0.17 -20.24
N LYS A 241 -3.02 -0.53 -18.96
CA LYS A 241 -2.89 -1.92 -18.47
C LYS A 241 -4.21 -2.47 -17.88
N SER A 242 -5.29 -1.70 -17.93
CA SER A 242 -6.60 -2.10 -17.39
C SER A 242 -7.29 -3.16 -18.25
N THR A 243 -8.24 -3.88 -17.66
CA THR A 243 -9.02 -4.90 -18.37
C THR A 243 -10.48 -4.85 -17.94
N GLU A 244 -11.37 -5.17 -18.88
CA GLU A 244 -12.81 -5.26 -18.62
C GLU A 244 -13.13 -6.54 -17.84
N VAL A 245 -13.66 -6.38 -16.62
CA VAL A 245 -13.91 -7.49 -15.69
C VAL A 245 -15.37 -7.96 -15.67
N PHE A 246 -16.32 -7.13 -16.13
CA PHE A 246 -17.73 -7.48 -16.26
C PHE A 246 -18.19 -7.22 -17.70
N LYS A 247 -18.31 -8.29 -18.48
CA LYS A 247 -18.94 -8.29 -19.81
C LYS A 247 -20.44 -8.52 -19.70
#